data_AF-A0A257CP89-F1
#
_entry.id   AF-A0A257CP89-F1
#
_cell.length_a   1.000
_cell.length_b   1.000
_cell.length_c   1.000
_cell.angle_alpha   90.00
_cell.angle_beta   90.00
_cell.angle_gamma   90.00
#
_symmetry.space_group_name_H-M   'P 1'
#
loop_
_entity.id
_entity.type
_entity.pdbx_description
1 polymer ?
#
loop_
_entity_poly.entity_id
_entity_poly.type
_entity_poly.pdbx_seq_one_letter_code
_entity_poly.pdbx_strand_id
1 'polypeptide(L)'
;MAAMFWIRSFLLLACLLFAAVAHAQLPKRDLSIELRQVDEGREAAEGYRAGTSQSATWSSQSLSVRNGEKGILRAQQSVPMQWTQSVQSQNTSLTVPSAAASSSSGGVTQALHWFEVGQTMTVTPKWPGGKKDVALEIEVQQADIKTVHNADLPRQARNQLSTTVTVPLNQWVTIAASGKTAAAAGNYSSESGADARRLLQVRVLAP
;
A
#
# COMPACT_ATOMS: atom_id res chain seq x y z
N MET A 1 -23.12 32.96 66.79
CA MET A 1 -22.60 33.68 65.60
C MET A 1 -21.52 32.84 64.89
N ALA A 2 -21.78 31.55 64.58
CA ALA A 2 -20.74 30.64 64.07
C ALA A 2 -21.25 29.54 63.09
N ALA A 3 -22.52 29.59 62.65
CA ALA A 3 -23.09 28.56 61.78
C ALA A 3 -23.13 28.93 60.29
N MET A 4 -22.76 30.16 59.92
CA MET A 4 -22.99 30.69 58.56
C MET A 4 -21.74 30.62 57.65
N PHE A 5 -20.58 30.26 58.18
CA PHE A 5 -19.31 30.21 57.44
C PHE A 5 -19.03 28.85 56.75
N TRP A 6 -19.68 27.76 57.18
CA TRP A 6 -19.41 26.43 56.63
C TRP A 6 -20.13 26.14 55.30
N ILE A 7 -21.31 26.73 55.08
CA ILE A 7 -22.13 26.47 53.88
C ILE A 7 -21.51 27.12 52.63
N ARG A 8 -20.77 28.23 52.78
CA ARG A 8 -20.13 28.94 51.66
C ARG A 8 -18.87 28.25 51.13
N SER A 9 -18.13 27.53 51.99
CA SER A 9 -16.91 26.83 51.57
C SER A 9 -17.20 25.51 50.83
N PHE A 10 -18.32 24.85 51.12
CA PHE A 10 -18.70 23.63 50.40
C PHE A 10 -19.17 23.91 48.96
N LEU A 11 -19.72 25.10 48.72
CA LEU A 11 -20.24 25.48 47.40
C LEU A 11 -19.13 25.85 46.40
N LEU A 12 -17.96 26.31 46.87
CA LEU A 12 -16.80 26.58 46.01
C LEU A 12 -16.03 25.31 45.62
N LEU A 13 -16.04 24.27 46.46
CA LEU A 13 -15.36 23.00 46.15
C LEU A 13 -16.15 22.14 45.14
N ALA A 14 -17.49 22.23 45.15
CA ALA A 14 -18.35 21.52 44.21
C ALA A 14 -18.28 22.08 42.76
N CYS A 15 -17.96 23.37 42.58
CA CYS A 15 -17.81 23.96 41.26
C CYS A 15 -16.50 23.58 40.54
N LEU A 16 -15.46 23.12 41.26
CA LEU A 16 -14.19 22.71 40.65
C LEU A 16 -14.17 21.25 40.18
N LEU A 17 -15.11 20.41 40.64
CA LEU A 17 -15.24 19.02 40.21
C LEU A 17 -16.07 18.83 38.93
N PHE A 18 -16.75 19.88 38.46
CA PHE A 18 -17.43 19.92 37.16
C PHE A 18 -16.63 20.70 36.10
N ALA A 19 -15.30 20.74 36.23
CA ALA A 19 -14.42 21.10 35.12
C ALA A 19 -14.62 20.06 34.02
N ALA A 20 -15.53 20.39 33.11
CA ALA A 20 -15.98 19.61 32.00
C ALA A 20 -14.83 18.83 31.35
N VAL A 21 -15.01 17.52 31.21
CA VAL A 21 -14.33 16.73 30.18
C VAL A 21 -14.90 17.21 28.85
N ALA A 22 -14.51 18.42 28.44
CA ALA A 22 -14.81 18.98 27.15
C ALA A 22 -14.03 18.13 26.14
N HIS A 23 -14.70 17.09 25.62
CA HIS A 23 -14.24 16.40 24.43
C HIS A 23 -14.17 17.46 23.34
N ALA A 24 -12.95 17.92 23.05
CA ALA A 24 -12.70 18.90 22.01
C ALA A 24 -13.31 18.35 20.71
N GLN A 25 -14.44 18.93 20.30
CA GLN A 25 -15.10 18.52 19.07
C GLN A 25 -14.13 18.78 17.93
N LEU A 26 -13.81 17.73 17.18
CA LEU A 26 -12.99 17.86 15.99
C LEU A 26 -13.69 18.78 14.99
N PRO A 27 -12.98 19.71 14.34
CA PRO A 27 -13.55 20.52 13.28
C PRO A 27 -14.14 19.64 12.19
N LYS A 28 -15.43 19.79 11.89
CA LYS A 28 -16.15 19.06 10.83
C LYS A 28 -15.75 19.60 9.46
N ARG A 29 -14.56 19.21 9.01
CA ARG A 29 -13.91 19.68 7.80
C ARG A 29 -13.36 18.49 7.02
N ASP A 30 -13.35 18.60 5.71
CA ASP A 30 -12.81 17.55 4.84
C ASP A 30 -11.30 17.79 4.69
N LEU A 31 -10.51 16.74 4.93
CA LEU A 31 -9.06 16.72 4.78
C LEU A 31 -8.74 15.92 3.52
N SER A 32 -7.82 16.40 2.69
CA SER A 32 -7.33 15.60 1.56
C SER A 32 -6.07 14.85 1.97
N ILE A 33 -6.14 13.52 1.91
CA ILE A 33 -5.04 12.62 2.22
C ILE A 33 -4.47 12.12 0.90
N GLU A 34 -3.18 12.34 0.71
CA GLU A 34 -2.45 11.86 -0.44
C GLU A 34 -1.43 10.80 -0.04
N LEU A 35 -1.30 9.77 -0.87
CA LEU A 35 -0.40 8.65 -0.68
C LEU A 35 0.40 8.44 -1.95
N ARG A 36 1.72 8.33 -1.82
CA ARG A 36 2.63 8.04 -2.94
C ARG A 36 3.75 7.11 -2.52
N GLN A 37 4.25 6.33 -3.47
CA GLN A 37 5.49 5.60 -3.31
C GLN A 37 6.60 6.28 -4.12
N VAL A 38 7.76 6.44 -3.52
CA VAL A 38 8.95 6.99 -4.19
C VAL A 38 10.12 6.00 -4.06
N ASP A 39 10.93 5.90 -5.10
CA ASP A 39 12.19 5.15 -5.05
C ASP A 39 13.27 6.05 -4.44
N GLU A 40 13.88 5.61 -3.34
CA GLU A 40 15.00 6.30 -2.69
C GLU A 40 16.20 6.35 -3.66
N GLY A 41 16.74 7.56 -3.88
CA GLY A 41 17.83 7.81 -4.84
C GLY A 41 17.39 8.20 -6.26
N ARG A 42 16.09 8.18 -6.58
CA ARG A 42 15.57 8.60 -7.90
C ARG A 42 15.44 10.13 -8.05
N GLU A 43 15.30 10.87 -6.94
CA GLU A 43 15.24 12.34 -6.96
C GLU A 43 16.61 13.01 -7.17
N ALA A 44 17.71 12.28 -6.99
CA ALA A 44 19.08 12.83 -7.02
C ALA A 44 19.95 12.34 -8.20
N ALA A 45 19.49 11.40 -9.01
CA ALA A 45 20.29 10.83 -10.08
C ALA A 45 19.46 10.58 -11.35
N GLU A 46 19.75 11.36 -12.40
CA GLU A 46 19.42 11.05 -13.80
C GLU A 46 20.27 9.86 -14.31
N GLY A 47 20.28 8.76 -13.55
CA GLY A 47 21.02 7.54 -13.88
C GLY A 47 20.20 6.63 -14.78
N TYR A 48 20.66 6.44 -16.01
CA TYR A 48 20.13 5.44 -16.94
C TYR A 48 20.16 4.04 -16.30
N ARG A 49 18.99 3.41 -16.14
CA ARG A 49 18.85 2.01 -15.73
C ARG A 49 18.41 1.18 -16.93
N ALA A 50 19.28 0.29 -17.40
CA ALA A 50 18.93 -0.79 -18.31
C ALA A 50 18.49 -2.01 -17.49
N GLY A 51 17.19 -2.31 -17.49
CA GLY A 51 16.62 -3.49 -16.83
C GLY A 51 15.15 -3.67 -17.21
N THR A 52 14.74 -4.91 -17.49
CA THR A 52 13.40 -5.27 -17.97
C THR A 52 12.36 -5.40 -16.85
N SER A 53 12.73 -5.13 -15.59
CA SER A 53 11.81 -5.18 -14.46
C SER A 53 10.96 -3.91 -14.41
N GLN A 54 9.83 -3.91 -15.11
CA GLN A 54 8.78 -2.91 -14.98
C GLN A 54 8.13 -3.07 -13.59
N SER A 55 8.80 -2.57 -12.56
CA SER A 55 8.23 -2.48 -11.23
C SER A 55 7.07 -1.51 -11.28
N ALA A 56 5.86 -2.00 -11.00
CA ALA A 56 4.65 -1.19 -10.88
C ALA A 56 4.89 -0.09 -9.83
N THR A 57 5.26 1.10 -10.31
CA THR A 57 5.40 2.29 -9.47
C THR A 57 3.98 2.64 -9.03
N TRP A 58 3.74 2.83 -7.72
CA TRP A 58 2.41 3.18 -7.23
C TRP A 58 1.92 4.45 -7.90
N SER A 59 0.70 4.43 -8.45
CA SER A 59 0.04 5.67 -8.82
C SER A 59 -0.24 6.47 -7.56
N SER A 60 0.02 7.78 -7.60
CA SER A 60 -0.31 8.66 -6.48
C SER A 60 -1.83 8.64 -6.27
N GLN A 61 -2.26 8.37 -5.04
CA GLN A 61 -3.67 8.32 -4.67
C GLN A 61 -4.02 9.53 -3.82
N SER A 62 -5.24 10.05 -3.99
CA SER A 62 -5.79 11.13 -3.17
C SER A 62 -7.21 10.78 -2.76
N LEU A 63 -7.54 11.06 -1.50
CA LEU A 63 -8.84 10.80 -0.91
C LEU A 63 -9.21 11.96 0.02
N SER A 64 -10.37 12.56 -0.20
CA SER A 64 -10.94 13.55 0.72
C SER A 64 -11.81 12.86 1.76
N VAL A 65 -11.51 13.06 3.04
CA VAL A 65 -12.17 12.41 4.17
C VAL A 65 -12.54 13.44 5.22
N ARG A 66 -13.75 13.34 5.74
CA ARG A 66 -14.18 14.18 6.84
C ARG A 66 -13.38 13.87 8.10
N ASN A 67 -12.91 14.91 8.78
CA ASN A 67 -12.15 14.80 10.01
C ASN A 67 -12.91 13.99 11.09
N GLY A 68 -12.26 12.95 11.62
CA GLY A 68 -12.83 12.00 12.56
C GLY A 68 -13.61 10.84 11.94
N GLU A 69 -13.84 10.85 10.63
CA GLU A 69 -14.55 9.79 9.90
C GLU A 69 -13.58 8.86 9.14
N LYS A 70 -14.07 7.68 8.79
CA LYS A 70 -13.33 6.67 8.04
C LYS A 70 -13.56 6.85 6.54
N GLY A 71 -12.49 6.98 5.76
CA GLY A 71 -12.51 6.97 4.30
C GLY A 71 -11.87 5.71 3.74
N ILE A 72 -12.37 5.22 2.61
CA ILE A 72 -11.84 4.05 1.91
C ILE A 72 -11.76 4.34 0.42
N LEU A 73 -10.59 4.12 -0.18
CA LEU A 73 -10.35 4.11 -1.62
C LEU A 73 -9.95 2.69 -2.05
N ARG A 74 -10.66 2.13 -3.02
CA ARG A 74 -10.32 0.83 -3.63
C ARG A 74 -10.10 1.02 -5.12
N ALA A 75 -8.86 0.81 -5.55
CA ALA A 75 -8.46 0.80 -6.95
C ALA A 75 -7.98 -0.62 -7.29
N GLN A 76 -8.92 -1.52 -7.58
CA GLN A 76 -8.66 -2.93 -7.86
C GLN A 76 -9.14 -3.28 -9.26
N GLN A 77 -8.43 -4.19 -9.92
CA GLN A 77 -8.75 -4.71 -11.24
C GLN A 77 -8.56 -6.22 -11.25
N SER A 78 -9.56 -6.94 -11.74
CA SER A 78 -9.46 -8.37 -12.01
C SER A 78 -8.83 -8.56 -13.39
N VAL A 79 -7.66 -9.20 -13.45
CA VAL A 79 -6.94 -9.49 -14.70
C VAL A 79 -7.06 -10.98 -15.01
N PRO A 80 -7.65 -11.35 -16.17
CA PRO A 80 -7.65 -12.72 -16.63
C PRO A 80 -6.27 -13.06 -17.18
N MET A 81 -5.70 -14.18 -16.75
CA MET A 81 -4.45 -14.69 -17.28
C MET A 81 -4.62 -16.14 -17.76
N GLN A 82 -4.30 -16.34 -19.03
CA GLN A 82 -4.25 -17.65 -19.66
C GLN A 82 -2.85 -18.24 -19.46
N TRP A 83 -2.79 -19.47 -18.95
CA TRP A 83 -1.54 -20.17 -18.71
C TRP A 83 -1.56 -21.55 -19.36
N THR A 84 -0.39 -22.02 -19.79
CA THR A 84 -0.22 -23.34 -20.41
C THR A 84 0.16 -24.36 -19.35
N GLN A 85 -0.69 -25.37 -19.15
CA GLN A 85 -0.56 -26.35 -18.07
C GLN A 85 0.28 -27.57 -18.43
N SER A 86 0.15 -28.06 -19.65
CA SER A 86 0.94 -29.19 -20.11
C SER A 86 1.04 -29.18 -21.62
N VAL A 87 2.20 -29.62 -22.11
CA VAL A 87 2.41 -29.96 -23.51
C VAL A 87 2.56 -31.47 -23.56
N GLN A 88 1.56 -32.16 -24.11
CA GLN A 88 1.59 -33.60 -24.30
C GLN A 88 2.07 -33.88 -25.73
N SER A 89 3.10 -34.70 -25.88
CA SER A 89 3.52 -35.23 -27.17
C SER A 89 3.22 -36.71 -27.21
N GLN A 90 2.27 -37.10 -28.05
CA GLN A 90 1.89 -38.50 -28.25
C GLN A 90 2.54 -38.98 -29.55
N ASN A 91 3.51 -39.88 -29.42
CA ASN A 91 4.08 -40.57 -30.58
C ASN A 91 3.35 -41.90 -30.78
N THR A 92 2.64 -42.03 -31.89
CA THR A 92 2.01 -43.29 -32.30
C THR A 92 2.82 -43.87 -33.44
N SER A 93 3.37 -45.07 -33.25
CA SER A 93 4.06 -45.80 -34.32
C SER A 93 3.32 -47.09 -34.62
N LEU A 94 3.03 -47.31 -35.90
CA LEU A 94 2.46 -48.54 -36.43
C LEU A 94 3.53 -49.21 -37.26
N THR A 95 3.95 -50.40 -36.82
CA THR A 95 4.95 -51.21 -37.54
C THR A 95 4.24 -52.41 -38.13
N VAL A 96 4.19 -52.47 -39.47
CA VAL A 96 3.76 -53.65 -40.24
C VAL A 96 4.97 -54.20 -41.00
N PRO A 97 5.04 -55.51 -41.30
CA PRO A 97 6.25 -56.15 -41.88
C PRO A 97 6.78 -55.52 -43.18
N SER A 98 5.97 -54.69 -43.85
CA SER A 98 6.29 -54.03 -45.12
C SER A 98 6.27 -52.49 -45.07
N ALA A 99 5.94 -51.86 -43.94
CA ALA A 99 5.93 -50.40 -43.80
C ALA A 99 5.97 -49.94 -42.33
N ALA A 100 6.65 -48.83 -42.06
CA ALA A 100 6.62 -48.15 -40.77
C ALA A 100 6.01 -46.75 -40.96
N ALA A 101 5.00 -46.43 -40.15
CA ALA A 101 4.43 -45.09 -40.09
C ALA A 101 4.48 -44.59 -38.64
N SER A 102 5.01 -43.38 -38.45
CA SER A 102 5.03 -42.69 -37.17
C SER A 102 4.35 -41.34 -37.30
N SER A 103 3.41 -41.04 -36.39
CA SER A 103 2.84 -39.70 -36.25
C SER A 103 3.10 -39.18 -34.84
N SER A 104 3.50 -37.91 -34.75
CA SER A 104 3.63 -37.17 -33.49
C SER A 104 2.51 -36.14 -33.41
N SER A 105 1.60 -36.27 -32.46
CA SER A 105 0.59 -35.24 -32.18
C SER A 105 0.92 -34.52 -30.87
N GLY A 106 0.77 -33.19 -30.87
CA GLY A 106 0.98 -32.34 -29.71
C GLY A 106 -0.34 -31.78 -29.19
N GLY A 107 -0.61 -31.93 -27.89
CA GLY A 107 -1.75 -31.32 -27.19
C GLY A 107 -1.28 -30.26 -26.21
N VAL A 108 -1.88 -29.07 -26.25
CA VAL A 108 -1.61 -27.98 -25.29
C VAL A 108 -2.84 -27.79 -24.41
N THR A 109 -2.74 -28.10 -23.12
CA THR A 109 -3.80 -27.78 -22.15
C THR A 109 -3.58 -26.38 -21.63
N GLN A 110 -4.60 -25.52 -21.71
CA GLN A 110 -4.55 -24.14 -21.22
C GLN A 110 -5.63 -23.95 -20.17
N ALA A 111 -5.34 -23.21 -19.11
CA ALA A 111 -6.31 -22.85 -18.08
C ALA A 111 -6.32 -21.34 -17.85
N LEU A 112 -7.47 -20.84 -17.38
CA LEU A 112 -7.70 -19.43 -17.11
C LEU A 112 -7.69 -19.19 -15.60
N HIS A 113 -6.83 -18.31 -15.13
CA HIS A 113 -6.82 -17.85 -13.74
C HIS A 113 -7.09 -16.35 -13.66
N TRP A 114 -7.94 -15.96 -12.71
CA TRP A 114 -8.24 -14.57 -12.40
C TRP A 114 -7.34 -14.09 -11.27
N PHE A 115 -6.68 -12.96 -11.48
CA PHE A 115 -5.84 -12.32 -10.49
C PHE A 115 -6.42 -10.97 -10.09
N GLU A 116 -6.50 -10.74 -8.79
CA GLU A 116 -6.85 -9.43 -8.25
C GLU A 116 -5.57 -8.60 -8.08
N VAL A 117 -5.44 -7.55 -8.87
CA VAL A 117 -4.35 -6.57 -8.75
C VAL A 117 -4.91 -5.23 -8.34
N GLY A 118 -4.14 -4.48 -7.57
CA GLY A 118 -4.50 -3.12 -7.20
C GLY A 118 -4.25 -2.80 -5.74
N GLN A 119 -4.89 -1.72 -5.30
CA GLN A 119 -4.59 -1.06 -4.03
C GLN A 119 -5.88 -0.72 -3.29
N THR A 120 -5.84 -0.88 -1.97
CA THR A 120 -6.87 -0.40 -1.05
C THR A 120 -6.21 0.48 -0.01
N MET A 121 -6.71 1.70 0.14
CA MET A 121 -6.31 2.64 1.18
C MET A 121 -7.51 2.92 2.07
N THR A 122 -7.32 2.79 3.37
CA THR A 122 -8.29 3.12 4.41
C THR A 122 -7.64 4.11 5.37
N VAL A 123 -8.33 5.20 5.67
CA VAL A 123 -7.80 6.26 6.52
C VAL A 123 -8.84 6.79 7.50
N THR A 124 -8.39 7.17 8.68
CA THR A 124 -9.19 7.87 9.69
C THR A 124 -8.37 9.01 10.25
N PRO A 125 -8.50 10.24 9.71
CA PRO A 125 -7.74 11.38 10.20
C PRO A 125 -8.40 11.99 11.44
N LYS A 126 -7.58 12.46 12.39
CA LYS A 126 -7.99 13.24 13.56
C LYS A 126 -7.15 14.50 13.63
N TRP A 127 -7.77 15.63 13.29
CA TRP A 127 -7.13 16.93 13.25
C TRP A 127 -7.76 17.86 14.29
N PRO A 128 -6.97 18.40 15.24
CA PRO A 128 -7.50 19.32 16.25
C PRO A 128 -7.83 20.73 15.70
N GLY A 129 -7.55 21.03 14.43
CA GLY A 129 -7.75 22.34 13.82
C GLY A 129 -6.50 23.23 13.81
N GLY A 130 -6.55 24.31 13.03
CA GLY A 130 -5.47 25.29 12.91
C GLY A 130 -4.20 24.72 12.27
N LYS A 131 -3.03 25.08 12.78
CA LYS A 131 -1.74 24.57 12.25
C LYS A 131 -1.24 23.30 12.95
N LYS A 132 -2.12 22.63 13.70
CA LYS A 132 -1.76 21.43 14.46
C LYS A 132 -1.64 20.22 13.53
N ASP A 133 -0.76 19.31 13.90
CA ASP A 133 -0.54 18.06 13.18
C ASP A 133 -1.79 17.16 13.24
N VAL A 134 -1.91 16.30 12.23
CA VAL A 134 -3.01 15.34 12.08
C VAL A 134 -2.55 14.00 12.63
N ALA A 135 -3.30 13.43 13.57
CA ALA A 135 -3.15 12.02 13.92
C ALA A 135 -3.89 11.19 12.87
N LEU A 136 -3.16 10.46 12.04
CA LEU A 136 -3.68 9.69 10.93
C LEU A 136 -3.56 8.20 11.23
N GLU A 137 -4.69 7.52 11.36
CA GLU A 137 -4.75 6.06 11.24
C GLU A 137 -4.85 5.70 9.76
N ILE A 138 -3.95 4.85 9.28
CA ILE A 138 -3.87 4.47 7.88
C ILE A 138 -3.62 2.97 7.74
N GLU A 139 -4.41 2.35 6.87
CA GLU A 139 -4.22 0.98 6.40
C GLU A 139 -4.10 1.00 4.87
N VAL A 140 -3.06 0.35 4.37
CA VAL A 140 -2.81 0.21 2.93
C VAL A 140 -2.60 -1.25 2.60
N GLN A 141 -3.32 -1.74 1.61
CA GLN A 141 -3.17 -3.09 1.07
C GLN A 141 -2.87 -2.99 -0.43
N GLN A 142 -1.94 -3.79 -0.91
CA GLN A 142 -1.59 -3.91 -2.31
C GLN A 142 -1.55 -5.38 -2.71
N ALA A 143 -2.11 -5.67 -3.89
CA ALA A 143 -1.94 -6.94 -4.57
C ALA A 143 -1.28 -6.73 -5.94
N ASP A 144 -0.28 -7.55 -6.25
CA ASP A 144 0.46 -7.52 -7.51
C ASP A 144 0.71 -8.96 -8.02
N ILE A 145 1.00 -9.11 -9.31
CA ILE A 145 1.34 -10.41 -9.92
C ILE A 145 2.85 -10.47 -10.10
N LYS A 146 3.49 -11.45 -9.45
CA LYS A 146 4.88 -11.79 -9.71
C LYS A 146 4.95 -12.89 -10.76
N THR A 147 5.42 -12.54 -11.95
CA THR A 147 5.81 -13.51 -12.97
C THR A 147 7.12 -14.18 -12.57
N VAL A 148 7.10 -15.49 -12.38
CA VAL A 148 8.29 -16.28 -12.10
C VAL A 148 8.85 -16.76 -13.44
N HIS A 149 10.14 -16.60 -13.69
CA HIS A 149 10.80 -17.21 -14.84
C HIS A 149 10.94 -18.71 -14.57
N ASN A 150 10.60 -19.56 -15.56
CA ASN A 150 10.62 -21.05 -15.57
C ASN A 150 9.25 -21.75 -15.46
N ALA A 151 8.30 -21.44 -16.35
CA ALA A 151 7.06 -22.21 -16.58
C ALA A 151 6.10 -22.41 -15.38
N ASP A 152 6.43 -21.87 -14.20
CA ASP A 152 5.61 -21.90 -13.00
C ASP A 152 4.43 -20.90 -13.10
N LEU A 153 3.31 -21.26 -12.47
CA LEU A 153 2.15 -20.39 -12.33
C LEU A 153 2.56 -19.07 -11.66
N PRO A 154 2.26 -17.90 -12.26
CA PRO A 154 2.55 -16.61 -11.63
C PRO A 154 1.84 -16.51 -10.28
N ARG A 155 2.56 -15.95 -9.30
CA ARG A 155 2.09 -15.89 -7.92
C ARG A 155 1.57 -14.50 -7.62
N GLN A 156 0.45 -14.42 -6.90
CA GLN A 156 -0.03 -13.16 -6.37
C GLN A 156 0.80 -12.79 -5.13
N ALA A 157 1.42 -11.62 -5.15
CA ALA A 157 2.07 -11.03 -3.98
C ALA A 157 1.13 -10.03 -3.32
N ARG A 158 1.06 -10.05 -1.99
CA ARG A 158 0.25 -9.09 -1.21
C ARG A 158 1.12 -8.40 -0.17
N ASN A 159 1.04 -7.08 -0.12
CA ASN A 159 1.69 -6.24 0.88
C ASN A 159 0.61 -5.52 1.69
N GLN A 160 0.78 -5.43 3.00
CA GLN A 160 -0.14 -4.73 3.90
C GLN A 160 0.63 -3.90 4.91
N LEU A 161 0.15 -2.68 5.14
CA LEU A 161 0.61 -1.77 6.18
C LEU A 161 -0.60 -1.32 6.98
N SER A 162 -0.50 -1.31 8.30
CA SER A 162 -1.45 -0.65 9.19
C SER A 162 -0.66 0.08 10.25
N THR A 163 -0.86 1.40 10.37
CA THR A 163 -0.12 2.23 11.31
C THR A 163 -0.92 3.47 11.70
N THR A 164 -0.51 4.09 12.80
CA THR A 164 -0.98 5.42 13.21
C THR A 164 0.22 6.35 13.26
N VAL A 165 0.13 7.48 12.57
CA VAL A 165 1.24 8.42 12.41
C VAL A 165 0.77 9.86 12.58
N THR A 166 1.63 10.69 13.17
CA THR A 166 1.42 12.13 13.24
C THR A 166 1.98 12.78 11.99
N VAL A 167 1.12 13.46 11.24
CA VAL A 167 1.46 14.07 9.94
C VAL A 167 1.33 15.59 10.06
N PRO A 168 2.42 16.36 9.86
CA PRO A 168 2.34 17.79 9.72
C PRO A 168 1.61 18.15 8.43
N LEU A 169 0.76 19.18 8.51
CA LEU A 169 -0.03 19.63 7.36
C LEU A 169 0.87 20.06 6.20
N ASN A 170 0.46 19.72 4.99
CA ASN A 170 1.12 20.08 3.73
C ASN A 170 2.55 19.53 3.57
N GLN A 171 2.96 18.54 4.38
CA GLN A 171 4.28 17.93 4.30
C GLN A 171 4.18 16.44 3.97
N TRP A 172 5.16 15.95 3.20
CA TRP A 172 5.32 14.51 2.94
C TRP A 172 6.05 13.86 4.11
N VAL A 173 5.44 12.83 4.70
CA VAL A 173 6.02 12.02 5.76
C VAL A 173 6.16 10.59 5.30
N THR A 174 7.33 9.99 5.52
CA THR A 174 7.56 8.57 5.23
C THR A 174 6.97 7.71 6.34
N ILE A 175 6.05 6.83 5.99
CA ILE A 175 5.33 5.94 6.94
C ILE A 175 5.80 4.49 6.87
N ALA A 176 6.45 4.10 5.78
CA ALA A 176 7.08 2.80 5.62
C ALA A 176 8.22 2.86 4.60
N ALA A 177 9.15 1.93 4.70
CA ALA A 177 10.19 1.71 3.71
C ALA A 177 10.32 0.20 3.43
N SER A 178 10.58 -0.17 2.18
CA SER A 178 10.79 -1.56 1.75
C SER A 178 11.95 -1.64 0.77
N GLY A 179 12.58 -2.81 0.61
CA GLY A 179 13.77 -2.98 -0.24
C GLY A 179 15.09 -2.80 0.51
N LYS A 180 16.21 -2.94 -0.21
CA LYS A 180 17.56 -2.84 0.37
C LYS A 180 18.03 -1.39 0.29
N THR A 181 18.66 -0.91 1.36
CA THR A 181 19.32 0.41 1.36
C THR A 181 20.33 0.47 0.22
N ALA A 182 20.36 1.58 -0.52
CA ALA A 182 21.32 1.77 -1.60
C ALA A 182 22.75 1.54 -1.07
N ALA A 183 23.56 0.80 -1.82
CA ALA A 183 24.96 0.58 -1.48
C ALA A 183 25.68 1.94 -1.37
N ALA A 184 26.62 2.05 -0.43
CA ALA A 184 27.42 3.26 -0.24
C ALA A 184 28.08 3.69 -1.57
N ALA A 185 28.16 5.01 -1.79
CA ALA A 185 28.78 5.58 -2.98
C ALA A 185 30.18 4.97 -3.22
N GLY A 186 30.40 4.41 -4.42
CA GLY A 186 31.66 3.75 -4.79
C GLY A 186 31.57 2.24 -5.03
N ASN A 187 30.47 1.57 -4.64
CA ASN A 187 30.23 0.17 -4.98
C ASN A 187 29.30 0.03 -6.19
N TYR A 188 29.85 -0.43 -7.31
CA TYR A 188 29.10 -0.75 -8.52
C TYR A 188 28.81 -2.26 -8.55
N SER A 189 27.56 -2.65 -8.27
CA SER A 189 27.08 -4.03 -8.40
C SER A 189 25.89 -4.08 -9.35
N SER A 190 25.90 -5.01 -10.31
CA SER A 190 24.82 -5.20 -11.29
C SER A 190 23.49 -5.67 -10.68
N GLU A 191 23.47 -6.05 -9.40
CA GLU A 191 22.23 -6.37 -8.64
C GLU A 191 21.46 -5.14 -8.15
N SER A 192 22.06 -3.94 -8.17
CA SER A 192 21.50 -2.71 -7.58
C SER A 192 20.24 -2.15 -8.29
N GLY A 193 19.86 -2.70 -9.44
CA GLY A 193 18.68 -2.30 -10.19
C GLY A 193 17.36 -2.88 -9.65
N ALA A 194 17.40 -4.07 -9.05
CA ALA A 194 16.18 -4.80 -8.68
C ALA A 194 15.66 -4.48 -7.26
N ASP A 195 16.54 -4.04 -6.36
CA ASP A 195 16.25 -3.87 -4.93
C ASP A 195 16.32 -2.40 -4.46
N ALA A 196 15.93 -1.44 -5.30
CA ALA A 196 15.87 -0.04 -4.88
C ALA A 196 14.94 0.13 -3.67
N ARG A 197 15.43 0.80 -2.62
CA ARG A 197 14.61 1.09 -1.43
C ARG A 197 13.44 1.98 -1.82
N ARG A 198 12.23 1.55 -1.48
CA ARG A 198 10.96 2.23 -1.77
C ARG A 198 10.42 2.82 -0.49
N LEU A 199 10.10 4.10 -0.52
CA LEU A 199 9.50 4.83 0.59
C LEU A 199 8.02 5.04 0.30
N LEU A 200 7.20 4.70 1.27
CA LEU A 200 5.78 5.03 1.26
C LEU A 200 5.59 6.35 2.02
N GLN A 201 5.03 7.34 1.34
CA GLN A 201 4.87 8.68 1.88
C GLN A 201 3.41 9.11 1.88
N VAL A 202 3.03 9.82 2.94
CA VAL A 202 1.70 10.38 3.12
C VAL A 202 1.79 11.90 3.30
N ARG A 203 0.78 12.60 2.80
CA ARG A 203 0.59 14.04 3.03
C ARG A 203 -0.87 14.30 3.35
N VAL A 204 -1.11 15.21 4.28
CA VAL A 204 -2.47 15.66 4.62
C VAL A 204 -2.58 17.15 4.33
N LEU A 205 -3.60 17.52 3.57
CA LEU A 205 -3.95 18.88 3.23
C LEU A 205 -5.20 19.26 4.04
N ALA A 206 -5.15 20.40 4.72
CA ALA A 206 -6.33 21.03 5.30
C ALA A 206 -7.12 21.76 4.20
N PRO A 207 -8.45 21.95 4.37
CA PRO A 207 -9.28 22.65 3.39
C PRO A 207 -9.00 24.14 3.31
#